data_AF-A0A6F9A8V7-F1
#
_entry.id   AF-A0A6F9A8V7-F1
#
_cell.length_a   1.000
_cell.length_b   1.000
_cell.length_c   1.000
_cell.angle_alpha   90.00
_cell.angle_beta   90.00
_cell.angle_gamma   90.00
#
_symmetry.space_group_name_H-M   'P 1'
#
loop_
_entity.id
_entity.type
_entity.pdbx_description
1 polymer ?
#
loop_
_entity_poly.entity_id
_entity_poly.type
_entity_poly.pdbx_seq_one_letter_code
_entity_poly.pdbx_strand_id
1 'polypeptide(L)'
;MTKIMIISSIVYLGMMVGAFFWGGMSDKVGRRQCLLICMCVNGFFAFLSSFVQGYGIFLLCRVIAGFGTGGVVPIVFSLFAEVLSREKRGEHLSWLCMFWMIGEIYASAMAWAIIPHYGWSFSMGSAYQFHSWRVFVVVCALPCVCAVVALTFMPESPRFYLEVGKHDEAWMILKQIHDTNMRARGQPEKVFTVNRIKIPKHLDELVEMKSESGNPVSKALFRSKTELCGIWVNFMKCFDYPLKESTIKLAIVWFTLSFGYYGLSVWFPDVIKHLQADDYASKVKIHSNERIEDFTFNFTLENQIHTNGVFINDRFVNMKLKSITFIDSTFRNCYFDDVTSVGSYFRNCTFFEVFFYNTVMPISLFVMADIDDSKLIDGTEVINSTFHHNKTGCQMTFDDDYSAYWVYFINFLGTLAVLPGNIVSALLMDKIGRLSMLGMYGDVTLYTDRRQAQEYVMFFLLFNPTYGTSWKTTWTKPKTNTYIYIYNTGL
;
A
#
# COMPACT_ATOMS: atom_id res chain seq x y z
N MET A 1 3.58 -14.20 15.42
CA MET A 1 2.31 -13.72 14.81
C MET A 1 2.07 -12.24 15.07
N THR A 2 2.12 -11.77 16.32
CA THR A 2 1.78 -10.39 16.72
C THR A 2 2.59 -9.27 16.03
N LYS A 3 3.91 -9.45 15.84
CA LYS A 3 4.78 -8.40 15.25
C LYS A 3 4.42 -8.05 13.79
N ILE A 4 4.08 -9.04 12.97
CA ILE A 4 3.73 -8.82 11.55
C ILE A 4 2.40 -8.06 11.43
N MET A 5 1.41 -8.47 12.24
CA MET A 5 0.11 -7.80 12.28
C MET A 5 0.24 -6.34 12.75
N ILE A 6 1.10 -6.07 13.74
CA ILE A 6 1.37 -4.71 14.21
C ILE A 6 1.93 -3.83 13.08
N ILE A 7 2.87 -4.34 12.27
CA ILE A 7 3.46 -3.56 11.15
C ILE A 7 2.39 -3.12 10.14
N SER A 8 1.45 -3.99 9.80
CA SER A 8 0.38 -3.65 8.86
C SER A 8 -0.64 -2.69 9.49
N SER A 9 -1.09 -2.97 10.71
CA SER A 9 -2.12 -2.17 11.39
C SER A 9 -1.68 -0.75 11.73
N ILE A 10 -0.39 -0.54 12.05
CA ILE A 10 0.11 0.78 12.44
C ILE A 10 0.09 1.80 11.30
N VAL A 11 0.18 1.35 10.05
CA VAL A 11 0.05 2.21 8.86
C VAL A 11 -1.37 2.72 8.73
N TYR A 12 -2.37 1.85 8.90
CA TYR A 12 -3.78 2.25 8.89
C TYR A 12 -4.12 3.22 10.03
N LEU A 13 -3.53 3.01 11.22
CA LEU A 13 -3.65 3.95 12.33
C LEU A 13 -3.10 5.34 11.94
N GLY A 14 -1.92 5.38 11.32
CA GLY A 14 -1.35 6.61 10.78
C GLY A 14 -2.27 7.28 9.74
N MET A 15 -2.81 6.50 8.80
CA MET A 15 -3.74 6.99 7.78
C MET A 15 -5.02 7.59 8.38
N MET A 16 -5.58 6.98 9.42
CA MET A 16 -6.76 7.50 10.12
C MET A 16 -6.48 8.90 10.66
N VAL A 17 -5.41 9.06 11.45
CA VAL A 17 -5.02 10.36 12.03
C VAL A 17 -4.67 11.37 10.93
N GLY A 18 -4.00 10.93 9.88
CA GLY A 18 -3.64 11.74 8.72
C GLY A 18 -4.84 12.28 7.97
N ALA A 19 -5.86 11.46 7.71
CA ALA A 19 -7.04 11.87 6.96
C ALA A 19 -7.80 13.02 7.64
N PHE A 20 -7.96 12.96 8.98
CA PHE A 20 -8.59 14.04 9.73
C PHE A 20 -7.79 15.34 9.69
N PHE A 21 -6.46 15.25 9.91
CA PHE A 21 -5.60 16.42 9.95
C PHE A 21 -5.46 17.08 8.57
N TRP A 22 -5.10 16.29 7.55
CA TRP A 22 -4.86 16.79 6.20
C TRP A 22 -6.14 17.21 5.48
N GLY A 23 -7.27 16.55 5.73
CA GLY A 23 -8.57 16.95 5.18
C GLY A 23 -8.90 18.39 5.57
N GLY A 24 -8.89 18.69 6.87
CA GLY A 24 -9.16 20.04 7.35
C GLY A 24 -8.09 21.08 6.99
N MET A 25 -6.82 20.67 6.93
CA MET A 25 -5.73 21.57 6.51
C MET A 25 -5.86 21.95 5.03
N SER A 26 -6.33 21.03 4.18
CA SER A 26 -6.44 21.23 2.74
C SER A 26 -7.44 22.31 2.34
N ASP A 27 -8.47 22.53 3.15
CA ASP A 27 -9.45 23.59 2.92
C ASP A 27 -8.90 24.98 3.27
N LYS A 28 -7.89 25.07 4.15
CA LYS A 28 -7.36 26.34 4.67
C LYS A 28 -6.06 26.79 4.00
N VAL A 29 -5.11 25.87 3.85
CA VAL A 29 -3.77 26.18 3.30
C VAL A 29 -3.77 26.08 1.77
N GLY A 30 -4.72 25.36 1.20
CA GLY A 30 -4.77 25.03 -0.22
C GLY A 30 -4.48 23.55 -0.46
N ARG A 31 -5.06 23.01 -1.52
CA ARG A 31 -5.08 21.57 -1.76
C ARG A 31 -3.82 21.07 -2.40
N ARG A 32 -3.26 21.78 -3.38
CA ARG A 32 -1.98 21.43 -3.99
C ARG A 32 -0.87 21.53 -2.96
N GLN A 33 -0.83 22.59 -2.15
CA GLN A 33 0.19 22.73 -1.12
C GLN A 33 0.12 21.59 -0.08
N CYS A 34 -1.07 21.27 0.42
CA CYS A 34 -1.22 20.14 1.34
C CYS A 34 -0.87 18.81 0.67
N LEU A 35 -1.28 18.59 -0.58
CA LEU A 35 -0.96 17.37 -1.32
C LEU A 35 0.56 17.17 -1.49
N LEU A 36 1.29 18.23 -1.84
CA LEU A 36 2.75 18.22 -1.94
C LEU A 36 3.40 17.85 -0.60
N ILE A 37 2.96 18.46 0.51
CA ILE A 37 3.52 18.16 1.84
C ILE A 37 3.22 16.70 2.23
N CYS A 38 2.00 16.22 2.05
CA CYS A 38 1.61 14.84 2.32
C CYS A 38 2.49 13.83 1.55
N MET A 39 2.68 14.06 0.24
CA MET A 39 3.49 13.19 -0.60
C MET A 39 4.98 13.24 -0.22
N CYS A 40 5.51 14.42 0.08
CA CYS A 40 6.89 14.56 0.56
C CYS A 40 7.11 13.82 1.88
N VAL A 41 6.19 13.97 2.86
CA VAL A 41 6.25 13.25 4.13
C VAL A 41 6.18 11.74 3.88
N ASN A 42 5.22 11.28 3.07
CA ASN A 42 5.11 9.86 2.75
C ASN A 42 6.39 9.31 2.08
N GLY A 43 6.86 9.96 1.01
CA GLY A 43 8.04 9.52 0.27
C GLY A 43 9.32 9.54 1.11
N PHE A 44 9.55 10.60 1.88
CA PHE A 44 10.73 10.74 2.74
C PHE A 44 10.76 9.69 3.85
N PHE A 45 9.66 9.50 4.58
CA PHE A 45 9.62 8.53 5.67
C PHE A 45 9.56 7.07 5.17
N ALA A 46 8.94 6.83 4.00
CA ALA A 46 9.00 5.53 3.35
C ALA A 46 10.43 5.17 2.94
N PHE A 47 11.15 6.10 2.31
CA PHE A 47 12.56 5.94 1.96
C PHE A 47 13.43 5.73 3.20
N LEU A 48 13.25 6.56 4.23
CA LEU A 48 13.98 6.45 5.49
C LEU A 48 13.74 5.10 6.17
N SER A 49 12.52 4.55 6.09
CA SER A 49 12.20 3.24 6.68
C SER A 49 13.06 2.09 6.10
N SER A 50 13.58 2.26 4.88
CA SER A 50 14.48 1.29 4.25
C SER A 50 15.88 1.25 4.87
N PHE A 51 16.33 2.31 5.55
CA PHE A 51 17.65 2.38 6.18
C PHE A 51 17.63 2.05 7.68
N VAL A 52 16.44 2.06 8.30
CA VAL A 52 16.30 1.84 9.74
C VAL A 52 16.49 0.37 10.11
N GLN A 53 17.33 0.10 11.12
CA GLN A 53 17.61 -1.24 11.64
C GLN A 53 16.82 -1.58 12.91
N GLY A 54 16.41 -0.57 13.69
CA GLY A 54 15.63 -0.78 14.91
C GLY A 54 14.13 -0.96 14.63
N TYR A 55 13.52 -2.02 15.17
CA TYR A 55 12.09 -2.31 15.01
C TYR A 55 11.18 -1.14 15.44
N GLY A 56 11.48 -0.49 16.57
CA GLY A 56 10.69 0.64 17.07
C GLY A 56 10.73 1.87 16.17
N ILE A 57 11.92 2.25 15.70
CA ILE A 57 12.10 3.39 14.77
C ILE A 57 11.47 3.05 13.42
N PHE A 58 11.57 1.80 12.97
CA PHE A 58 10.93 1.34 11.73
C PHE A 58 9.41 1.50 11.80
N LEU A 59 8.79 1.09 12.92
CA LEU A 59 7.36 1.30 13.15
C LEU A 59 7.00 2.79 13.15
N LEU A 60 7.79 3.64 13.83
CA LEU A 60 7.55 5.08 13.85
C LEU A 60 7.58 5.69 12.43
N CYS A 61 8.58 5.34 11.62
CA CYS A 61 8.64 5.77 10.23
C CYS A 61 7.41 5.33 9.43
N ARG A 62 6.91 4.11 9.65
CA ARG A 62 5.70 3.59 9.01
C ARG A 62 4.43 4.34 9.44
N VAL A 63 4.31 4.73 10.71
CA VAL A 63 3.18 5.55 11.18
C VAL A 63 3.19 6.91 10.48
N ILE A 64 4.35 7.56 10.42
CA ILE A 64 4.48 8.90 9.82
C ILE A 64 4.26 8.84 8.30
N ALA A 65 4.75 7.80 7.62
CA ALA A 65 4.43 7.57 6.21
C ALA A 65 2.93 7.32 5.99
N GLY A 66 2.30 6.54 6.87
CA GLY A 66 0.84 6.33 6.89
C GLY A 66 0.07 7.64 7.09
N PHE A 67 0.55 8.52 7.98
CA PHE A 67 -0.01 9.85 8.21
C PHE A 67 0.01 10.72 6.94
N GLY A 68 1.10 10.70 6.16
CA GLY A 68 1.14 11.35 4.85
C GLY A 68 0.14 10.74 3.86
N THR A 69 0.11 9.40 3.78
CA THR A 69 -0.78 8.65 2.87
C THR A 69 -2.28 8.94 3.14
N GLY A 70 -2.67 9.08 4.41
CA GLY A 70 -4.06 9.37 4.79
C GLY A 70 -4.61 10.68 4.21
N GLY A 71 -3.75 11.67 3.96
CA GLY A 71 -4.14 12.94 3.33
C GLY A 71 -4.18 12.91 1.82
N VAL A 72 -3.40 12.05 1.16
CA VAL A 72 -3.27 12.03 -0.30
C VAL A 72 -4.61 11.71 -0.97
N VAL A 73 -5.30 10.66 -0.52
CA VAL A 73 -6.55 10.20 -1.13
C VAL A 73 -7.63 11.30 -1.13
N PRO A 74 -8.11 11.84 0.01
CA PRO A 74 -9.19 12.82 0.01
C PRO A 74 -8.81 14.12 -0.74
N ILE A 75 -7.55 14.54 -0.68
CA ILE A 75 -7.10 15.79 -1.30
C ILE A 75 -7.04 15.66 -2.83
N VAL A 76 -6.50 14.56 -3.37
CA VAL A 76 -6.44 14.33 -4.82
C VAL A 76 -7.85 14.28 -5.40
N PHE A 77 -8.76 13.52 -4.76
CA PHE A 77 -10.15 13.41 -5.23
C PHE A 77 -10.86 14.77 -5.21
N SER A 78 -10.60 15.60 -4.21
CA SER A 78 -11.19 16.94 -4.09
C SER A 78 -10.60 17.94 -5.09
N LEU A 79 -9.28 17.98 -5.24
CA LEU A 79 -8.59 18.82 -6.23
C LEU A 79 -9.07 18.50 -7.65
N PHE A 80 -9.08 17.21 -8.00
CA PHE A 80 -9.51 16.76 -9.32
C PHE A 80 -11.00 17.06 -9.56
N ALA A 81 -11.84 16.81 -8.56
CA ALA A 81 -13.27 17.11 -8.61
C ALA A 81 -13.62 18.58 -8.91
N GLU A 82 -12.74 19.52 -8.58
CA GLU A 82 -13.02 20.96 -8.74
C GLU A 82 -12.50 21.58 -10.01
N VAL A 83 -11.53 20.92 -10.64
CA VAL A 83 -11.07 21.29 -11.98
C VAL A 83 -12.01 20.76 -13.05
N LEU A 84 -12.81 19.73 -12.74
CA LEU A 84 -13.68 19.03 -13.69
C LEU A 84 -15.10 19.62 -13.81
N SER A 85 -15.68 19.50 -15.01
CA SER A 85 -17.10 19.83 -15.27
C SER A 85 -18.03 18.84 -14.58
N ARG A 86 -19.21 19.32 -14.14
CA ARG A 86 -20.18 18.51 -13.38
C ARG A 86 -20.66 17.27 -14.13
N GLU A 87 -20.79 17.32 -15.45
CA GLU A 87 -21.34 16.24 -16.27
C GLU A 87 -20.41 15.03 -16.37
N LYS A 88 -19.09 15.26 -16.59
CA LYS A 88 -18.09 14.20 -16.77
C LYS A 88 -17.26 13.90 -15.53
N ARG A 89 -17.54 14.60 -14.42
CA ARG A 89 -16.81 14.39 -13.16
C ARG A 89 -16.81 12.93 -12.71
N GLY A 90 -17.94 12.23 -12.84
CA GLY A 90 -18.05 10.83 -12.42
C GLY A 90 -17.12 9.90 -13.22
N GLU A 91 -17.15 10.00 -14.55
CA GLU A 91 -16.33 9.20 -15.47
C GLU A 91 -14.84 9.35 -15.16
N HIS A 92 -14.35 10.59 -15.15
CA HIS A 92 -12.94 10.87 -14.94
C HIS A 92 -12.48 10.52 -13.51
N LEU A 93 -13.36 10.61 -12.50
CA LEU A 93 -13.03 10.18 -11.15
C LEU A 93 -12.88 8.66 -11.07
N SER A 94 -13.64 7.91 -11.87
CA SER A 94 -13.45 6.46 -12.01
C SER A 94 -12.14 6.12 -12.74
N TRP A 95 -11.76 6.89 -13.76
CA TRP A 95 -10.44 6.78 -14.37
C TRP A 95 -9.31 7.05 -13.37
N LEU A 96 -9.49 8.03 -12.48
CA LEU A 96 -8.54 8.31 -11.40
C LEU A 96 -8.37 7.09 -10.47
N CYS A 97 -9.47 6.41 -10.10
CA CYS A 97 -9.41 5.20 -9.28
C CYS A 97 -8.60 4.06 -9.94
N MET A 98 -8.51 4.01 -11.27
CA MET A 98 -7.73 2.97 -11.94
C MET A 98 -6.22 3.12 -11.72
N PHE A 99 -5.73 4.34 -11.47
CA PHE A 99 -4.32 4.55 -11.12
C PHE A 99 -3.92 3.89 -9.80
N TRP A 100 -4.86 3.76 -8.86
CA TRP A 100 -4.61 2.99 -7.64
C TRP A 100 -4.27 1.53 -7.97
N MET A 101 -5.06 0.90 -8.84
CA MET A 101 -4.86 -0.49 -9.26
C MET A 101 -3.56 -0.68 -10.05
N ILE A 102 -3.25 0.26 -10.94
CA ILE A 102 -1.97 0.27 -11.66
C ILE A 102 -0.81 0.36 -10.66
N GLY A 103 -0.96 1.14 -9.59
CA GLY A 103 0.00 1.21 -8.48
C GLY A 103 0.17 -0.12 -7.74
N GLU A 104 -0.92 -0.83 -7.44
CA GLU A 104 -0.87 -2.16 -6.81
C GLU A 104 -0.19 -3.21 -7.69
N ILE A 105 -0.44 -3.16 -9.00
CA ILE A 105 0.20 -4.04 -9.99
C ILE A 105 1.67 -3.72 -10.09
N TYR A 106 2.04 -2.43 -10.14
CA TYR A 106 3.44 -2.01 -10.11
C TYR A 106 4.13 -2.51 -8.84
N ALA A 107 3.53 -2.34 -7.67
CA ALA A 107 4.09 -2.82 -6.41
C ALA A 107 4.24 -4.35 -6.41
N SER A 108 3.24 -5.09 -6.88
CA SER A 108 3.30 -6.56 -6.94
C SER A 108 4.31 -7.07 -7.96
N ALA A 109 4.42 -6.41 -9.12
CA ALA A 109 5.41 -6.72 -10.15
C ALA A 109 6.84 -6.43 -9.66
N MET A 110 7.05 -5.30 -8.96
CA MET A 110 8.36 -4.98 -8.39
C MET A 110 8.73 -5.92 -7.23
N ALA A 111 7.75 -6.33 -6.41
CA ALA A 111 7.96 -7.35 -5.38
C ALA A 111 8.40 -8.68 -6.01
N TRP A 112 7.71 -9.13 -7.06
CA TRP A 112 8.06 -10.33 -7.81
C TRP A 112 9.40 -10.22 -8.55
N ALA A 113 9.77 -9.06 -9.06
CA ALA A 113 11.04 -8.88 -9.76
C ALA A 113 12.26 -8.77 -8.83
N ILE A 114 12.10 -8.20 -7.62
CA ILE A 114 13.22 -7.86 -6.74
C ILE A 114 13.43 -8.90 -5.63
N ILE A 115 12.35 -9.40 -5.03
CA ILE A 115 12.44 -10.24 -3.83
C ILE A 115 12.99 -11.65 -4.10
N PRO A 116 12.54 -12.40 -5.12
CA PRO A 116 13.01 -13.77 -5.37
C PRO A 116 14.39 -13.84 -6.06
N HIS A 117 14.88 -12.75 -6.65
CA HIS A 117 16.20 -12.71 -7.29
C HIS A 117 17.26 -12.16 -6.33
N TYR A 118 17.74 -13.00 -5.40
CA TYR A 118 18.66 -12.64 -4.31
C TYR A 118 20.09 -12.21 -4.72
N GLY A 119 20.41 -12.17 -6.02
CA GLY A 119 21.73 -11.72 -6.52
C GLY A 119 22.04 -10.22 -6.31
N TRP A 120 21.08 -9.44 -5.82
CA TRP A 120 21.20 -7.99 -5.55
C TRP A 120 21.48 -7.66 -4.07
N SER A 121 21.90 -8.63 -3.27
CA SER A 121 22.41 -8.35 -1.91
C SER A 121 23.77 -7.67 -2.00
N PHE A 122 23.78 -6.35 -2.21
CA PHE A 122 24.98 -5.54 -2.13
C PHE A 122 25.37 -5.39 -0.66
N SER A 123 26.42 -6.10 -0.23
CA SER A 123 27.06 -5.83 1.05
C SER A 123 27.86 -4.53 0.91
N MET A 124 27.26 -3.41 1.31
CA MET A 124 27.97 -2.13 1.40
C MET A 124 28.72 -2.09 2.74
N GLY A 125 29.88 -2.74 2.78
CA GLY A 125 30.78 -2.79 3.94
C GLY A 125 30.47 -3.89 4.97
N SER A 126 31.39 -4.07 5.91
CA SER A 126 31.44 -5.19 6.87
C SER A 126 30.26 -5.28 7.87
N ALA A 127 29.37 -4.28 7.95
CA ALA A 127 28.32 -4.20 8.96
C ALA A 127 26.88 -4.05 8.43
N TYR A 128 26.68 -3.80 7.12
CA TYR A 128 25.36 -3.55 6.54
C TYR A 128 24.96 -4.63 5.53
N GLN A 129 24.07 -5.53 5.94
CA GLN A 129 23.41 -6.49 5.05
C GLN A 129 22.15 -5.85 4.45
N PHE A 130 22.21 -5.37 3.21
CA PHE A 130 21.03 -4.87 2.48
C PHE A 130 20.19 -6.04 1.98
N HIS A 131 19.10 -6.36 2.67
CA HIS A 131 18.13 -7.36 2.21
C HIS A 131 17.27 -6.84 1.04
N SER A 132 16.88 -7.75 0.13
CA SER A 132 16.11 -7.46 -1.10
C SER A 132 14.81 -6.66 -0.84
N TRP A 133 14.15 -6.87 0.31
CA TRP A 133 12.94 -6.12 0.67
C TRP A 133 13.18 -4.61 0.91
N ARG A 134 14.41 -4.21 1.32
CA ARG A 134 14.77 -2.79 1.49
C ARG A 134 14.89 -2.10 0.13
N VAL A 135 15.44 -2.78 -0.85
CA VAL A 135 15.51 -2.32 -2.25
C VAL A 135 14.11 -2.16 -2.82
N PHE A 136 13.22 -3.13 -2.58
CA PHE A 136 11.82 -3.04 -2.97
C PHE A 136 11.14 -1.77 -2.42
N VAL A 137 11.31 -1.45 -1.14
CA VAL A 137 10.74 -0.22 -0.54
C VAL A 137 11.26 1.05 -1.21
N VAL A 138 12.55 1.09 -1.57
CA VAL A 138 13.15 2.24 -2.28
C VAL A 138 12.59 2.38 -3.70
N VAL A 139 12.45 1.27 -4.43
CA VAL A 139 11.88 1.26 -5.79
C VAL A 139 10.41 1.68 -5.78
N CYS A 140 9.66 1.31 -4.74
CA CYS A 140 8.29 1.79 -4.52
C CYS A 140 8.20 3.29 -4.20
N ALA A 141 9.26 3.92 -3.70
CA ALA A 141 9.28 5.35 -3.44
C ALA A 141 9.50 6.18 -4.72
N LEU A 142 10.05 5.61 -5.80
CA LEU A 142 10.37 6.33 -7.05
C LEU A 142 9.14 6.98 -7.71
N PRO A 143 7.99 6.30 -7.89
CA PRO A 143 6.80 6.95 -8.45
C PRO A 143 6.29 8.11 -7.58
N CYS A 144 6.49 8.04 -6.27
CA CYS A 144 6.12 9.13 -5.36
C CYS A 144 6.98 10.38 -5.60
N VAL A 145 8.28 10.22 -5.82
CA VAL A 145 9.17 11.34 -6.17
C VAL A 145 8.78 11.95 -7.52
N CYS A 146 8.51 11.11 -8.52
CA CYS A 146 8.01 11.59 -9.82
C CYS A 146 6.69 12.36 -9.69
N ALA A 147 5.77 11.88 -8.85
CA ALA A 147 4.49 12.54 -8.59
C ALA A 147 4.66 13.90 -7.89
N VAL A 148 5.57 14.01 -6.91
CA VAL A 148 5.90 15.29 -6.26
C VAL A 148 6.38 16.30 -7.29
N VAL A 149 7.32 15.91 -8.16
CA VAL A 149 7.82 16.77 -9.24
C VAL A 149 6.69 17.18 -10.18
N ALA A 150 5.86 16.25 -10.62
CA ALA A 150 4.72 16.54 -11.51
C ALA A 150 3.72 17.52 -10.88
N LEU A 151 3.44 17.39 -9.57
CA LEU A 151 2.52 18.26 -8.85
C LEU A 151 3.06 19.69 -8.66
N THR A 152 4.38 19.90 -8.73
CA THR A 152 4.92 21.27 -8.72
C THR A 152 4.48 22.07 -9.95
N PHE A 153 4.18 21.43 -11.08
CA PHE A 153 3.71 22.08 -12.30
C PHE A 153 2.18 22.26 -12.37
N MET A 154 1.43 21.58 -11.49
CA MET A 154 -0.03 21.68 -11.47
C MET A 154 -0.49 23.00 -10.81
N PRO A 155 -1.52 23.70 -11.33
CA PRO A 155 -2.10 24.86 -10.65
C PRO A 155 -2.93 24.44 -9.42
N GLU A 156 -3.14 25.37 -8.49
CA GLU A 156 -3.99 25.20 -7.31
C GLU A 156 -5.49 25.23 -7.70
N SER A 157 -6.39 24.76 -6.82
CA SER A 157 -7.82 24.74 -7.13
C SER A 157 -8.37 26.16 -7.38
N PRO A 158 -9.09 26.40 -8.51
CA PRO A 158 -9.72 27.71 -8.76
C PRO A 158 -10.79 28.05 -7.72
N ARG A 159 -11.46 27.05 -7.13
CA ARG A 159 -12.46 27.29 -6.08
C ARG A 159 -11.81 27.72 -4.78
N PHE A 160 -10.66 27.14 -4.43
CA PHE A 160 -9.91 27.55 -3.24
C PHE A 160 -9.56 29.04 -3.31
N TYR A 161 -9.08 29.52 -4.46
CA TYR A 161 -8.81 30.95 -4.65
C TYR A 161 -10.05 31.83 -4.54
N LEU A 162 -11.21 31.37 -5.01
CA LEU A 162 -12.47 32.09 -4.82
C LEU A 162 -12.90 32.14 -3.35
N GLU A 163 -12.63 31.08 -2.58
CA GLU A 163 -12.94 31.00 -1.14
C GLU A 163 -12.00 31.89 -0.31
N VAL A 164 -10.73 32.02 -0.72
CA VAL A 164 -9.73 32.91 -0.09
C VAL A 164 -9.91 34.39 -0.52
N GLY A 165 -10.77 34.68 -1.50
CA GLY A 165 -11.01 36.04 -2.00
C GLY A 165 -9.99 36.51 -3.06
N LYS A 166 -9.12 35.63 -3.55
CA LYS A 166 -8.15 35.89 -4.62
C LYS A 166 -8.78 35.70 -6.00
N HIS A 167 -9.67 36.62 -6.37
CA HIS A 167 -10.46 36.51 -7.60
C HIS A 167 -9.62 36.53 -8.89
N ASP A 168 -8.53 37.29 -8.92
CA ASP A 168 -7.67 37.40 -10.11
C ASP A 168 -6.91 36.10 -10.39
N GLU A 169 -6.35 35.47 -9.35
CA GLU A 169 -5.65 34.18 -9.46
C GLU A 169 -6.63 33.06 -9.90
N ALA A 170 -7.85 33.05 -9.33
CA ALA A 170 -8.90 32.12 -9.74
C ALA A 170 -9.28 32.31 -11.23
N TRP A 171 -9.42 33.56 -11.68
CA TRP A 171 -9.77 33.88 -13.06
C TRP A 171 -8.66 33.47 -14.03
N MET A 172 -7.39 33.70 -13.70
CA MET A 172 -6.25 33.27 -14.53
C MET A 172 -6.24 31.76 -14.74
N ILE A 173 -6.47 30.97 -13.70
CA ILE A 173 -6.49 29.51 -13.79
C ILE A 173 -7.68 29.02 -14.60
N LEU A 174 -8.87 29.59 -14.37
CA LEU A 174 -10.06 29.24 -15.14
C LEU A 174 -9.91 29.60 -16.63
N LYS A 175 -9.28 30.74 -16.93
CA LYS A 175 -8.94 31.15 -18.30
C LYS A 175 -7.92 30.18 -18.91
N GLN A 176 -6.87 29.81 -18.19
CA GLN A 176 -5.88 28.84 -18.66
C GLN A 176 -6.53 27.49 -18.98
N ILE A 177 -7.41 26.99 -18.11
CA ILE A 177 -8.18 25.77 -18.33
C ILE A 177 -9.06 25.94 -19.58
N HIS A 178 -9.80 27.04 -19.68
CA HIS A 178 -10.66 27.32 -20.82
C HIS A 178 -9.90 27.37 -22.15
N ASP A 179 -8.80 28.12 -22.22
CA ASP A 179 -7.99 28.31 -23.42
C ASP A 179 -7.33 27.00 -23.86
N THR A 180 -6.84 26.20 -22.91
CA THR A 180 -6.29 24.85 -23.18
C THR A 180 -7.36 23.95 -23.79
N ASN A 181 -8.57 23.97 -23.22
CA ASN A 181 -9.67 23.15 -23.70
C ASN A 181 -10.21 23.59 -25.07
N MET A 182 -10.26 24.90 -25.31
CA MET A 182 -10.68 25.45 -26.60
C MET A 182 -9.64 25.21 -27.70
N ARG A 183 -8.34 25.26 -27.36
CA ARG A 183 -7.25 24.89 -28.26
C ARG A 183 -7.30 23.41 -28.64
N ALA A 184 -7.54 22.52 -27.67
CA ALA A 184 -7.71 21.09 -27.93
C ALA A 184 -8.89 20.77 -28.87
N ARG A 185 -9.91 21.64 -28.91
CA ARG A 185 -11.08 21.55 -29.80
C ARG A 185 -10.91 22.24 -31.15
N GLY A 186 -9.79 22.92 -31.40
CA GLY A 186 -9.58 23.72 -32.60
C GLY A 186 -10.48 24.96 -32.70
N GLN A 187 -11.00 25.49 -31.57
CA GLN A 187 -11.84 26.69 -31.51
C GLN A 187 -11.24 27.75 -30.55
N PRO A 188 -10.05 28.30 -30.82
CA PRO A 188 -9.35 29.21 -29.90
C PRO A 188 -10.04 30.57 -29.69
N GLU A 189 -11.04 30.92 -30.51
CA GLU A 189 -11.65 32.26 -30.52
C GLU A 189 -12.77 32.47 -29.50
N LYS A 190 -13.23 31.42 -28.78
CA LYS A 190 -14.27 31.59 -27.76
C LYS A 190 -13.71 32.35 -26.56
N VAL A 191 -14.37 33.43 -26.18
CA VAL A 191 -13.98 34.25 -25.03
C VAL A 191 -14.56 33.64 -23.75
N PHE A 192 -13.74 33.55 -22.71
CA PHE A 192 -14.18 33.14 -21.38
C PHE A 192 -15.06 34.23 -20.74
N THR A 193 -16.36 33.98 -20.63
CA THR A 193 -17.33 34.90 -20.00
C THR A 193 -17.89 34.31 -18.72
N VAL A 194 -17.76 35.02 -17.60
CA VAL A 194 -18.32 34.62 -16.29
C VAL A 194 -19.55 35.45 -15.99
N ASN A 195 -20.74 34.83 -16.00
CA ASN A 195 -22.00 35.56 -15.82
C ASN A 195 -22.42 35.71 -14.34
N ARG A 196 -22.07 34.74 -13.47
CA ARG A 196 -22.36 34.77 -12.02
C ARG A 196 -21.36 33.93 -11.23
N ILE A 197 -20.75 34.51 -10.19
CA ILE A 197 -19.94 33.79 -9.19
C ILE A 197 -20.75 33.75 -7.90
N LYS A 198 -21.07 32.55 -7.41
CA LYS A 198 -21.70 32.36 -6.10
C LYS A 198 -20.59 32.15 -5.07
N ILE A 199 -20.22 33.20 -4.36
CA ILE A 199 -19.18 33.15 -3.34
C ILE A 199 -19.79 32.61 -2.04
N PRO A 200 -19.29 31.53 -1.45
CA PRO A 200 -19.66 31.16 -0.08
C PRO A 200 -19.13 32.24 0.88
N LYS A 201 -20.00 32.82 1.72
CA LYS A 201 -19.61 33.82 2.73
C LYS A 201 -18.70 33.16 3.76
N HIS A 202 -17.46 33.62 3.93
CA HIS A 202 -16.57 33.14 4.99
C HIS A 202 -16.77 33.92 6.29
N LEU A 203 -16.60 33.20 7.40
CA LEU A 203 -16.78 33.62 8.79
C LEU A 203 -15.38 33.92 9.39
N ASP A 204 -14.61 34.83 8.79
CA ASP A 204 -13.23 35.14 9.23
C ASP A 204 -13.10 36.38 10.14
N GLU A 205 -14.20 37.08 10.42
CA GLU A 205 -14.19 38.29 11.26
C GLU A 205 -13.77 38.07 12.73
N LEU A 206 -13.69 36.83 13.22
CA LEU A 206 -13.43 36.54 14.64
C LEU A 206 -11.95 36.32 14.99
N VAL A 207 -11.06 36.13 14.02
CA VAL A 207 -9.64 35.80 14.30
C VAL A 207 -8.74 37.05 14.36
N GLU A 208 -9.11 38.15 13.70
CA GLU A 208 -8.27 39.35 13.66
C GLU A 208 -8.30 40.19 14.96
N MET A 209 -9.32 40.08 15.82
CA MET A 209 -9.50 41.01 16.94
C MET A 209 -8.66 40.75 18.22
N LYS A 210 -7.82 39.71 18.32
CA LYS A 210 -7.14 39.38 19.60
C LYS A 210 -5.64 39.08 19.52
N SER A 211 -4.98 39.46 18.42
CA SER A 211 -3.60 39.06 18.09
C SER A 211 -2.46 40.01 18.56
N GLU A 212 -2.66 40.90 19.53
CA GLU A 212 -1.65 41.92 19.87
C GLU A 212 -0.78 41.67 21.12
N SER A 213 -1.03 40.65 21.96
CA SER A 213 -0.23 40.51 23.20
C SER A 213 0.03 39.06 23.63
N GLY A 214 1.08 38.43 23.09
CA GLY A 214 1.57 37.13 23.59
C GLY A 214 2.87 36.64 22.94
N ASN A 215 3.62 35.79 23.67
CA ASN A 215 4.85 35.14 23.21
C ASN A 215 4.66 34.41 21.86
N PRO A 216 5.69 34.36 20.99
CA PRO A 216 5.58 33.75 19.65
C PRO A 216 5.17 32.28 19.69
N VAL A 217 5.63 31.52 20.69
CA VAL A 217 5.25 30.11 20.88
C VAL A 217 3.78 30.00 21.29
N SER A 218 3.30 30.82 22.23
CA SER A 218 1.88 30.82 22.60
C SER A 218 0.98 31.27 21.46
N LYS A 219 1.45 32.16 20.57
CA LYS A 219 0.73 32.59 19.37
C LYS A 219 0.61 31.46 18.35
N ALA A 220 1.70 30.70 18.13
CA ALA A 220 1.68 29.52 17.27
C ALA A 220 0.77 28.41 17.81
N LEU A 221 0.82 28.16 19.13
CA LEU A 221 -0.02 27.17 19.81
C LEU A 221 -1.50 27.57 19.79
N PHE A 222 -1.81 28.85 20.03
CA PHE A 222 -3.16 29.37 19.96
C PHE A 222 -3.71 29.31 18.54
N ARG A 223 -2.91 29.70 17.53
CA ARG A 223 -3.30 29.59 16.12
C ARG A 223 -3.57 28.13 15.75
N SER A 224 -2.65 27.21 16.05
CA SER A 224 -2.85 25.77 15.81
C SER A 224 -4.11 25.23 16.48
N LYS A 225 -4.37 25.61 17.74
CA LYS A 225 -5.58 25.21 18.48
C LYS A 225 -6.86 25.76 17.84
N THR A 226 -6.85 27.02 17.44
CA THR A 226 -7.98 27.65 16.73
C THR A 226 -8.20 27.00 15.37
N GLU A 227 -7.13 26.68 14.64
CA GLU A 227 -7.23 26.00 13.35
C GLU A 227 -7.85 24.60 13.50
N LEU A 228 -7.37 23.81 14.48
CA LEU A 228 -7.90 22.48 14.81
C LEU A 228 -9.36 22.54 15.27
N CYS A 229 -9.72 23.56 16.06
CA CYS A 229 -11.10 23.76 16.49
C CYS A 229 -12.02 24.08 15.29
N GLY A 230 -11.56 24.91 14.35
CA GLY A 230 -12.29 25.17 13.10
C GLY A 230 -12.45 23.92 12.23
N ILE A 231 -11.42 23.08 12.14
CA ILE A 231 -11.50 21.79 11.44
C ILE A 231 -12.54 20.87 12.09
N TRP A 232 -12.54 20.79 13.42
CA TRP A 232 -13.50 19.99 14.17
C TRP A 232 -14.94 20.48 13.97
N VAL A 233 -15.16 21.80 13.97
CA VAL A 233 -16.48 22.38 13.69
C VAL A 233 -16.94 22.06 12.27
N ASN A 234 -16.06 22.15 11.27
CA ASN A 234 -16.40 21.77 9.90
C ASN A 234 -16.71 20.28 9.75
N PHE A 235 -15.99 19.41 10.48
CA PHE A 235 -16.31 17.99 10.55
C PHE A 235 -17.69 17.76 11.16
N MET A 236 -18.03 18.45 12.26
CA MET A 236 -19.34 18.32 12.90
C MET A 236 -20.50 18.80 11.99
N LYS A 237 -20.28 19.82 11.15
CA LYS A 237 -21.27 20.26 10.14
C LYS A 237 -21.65 19.15 9.15
N CYS A 238 -20.79 18.16 8.89
CA CYS A 238 -21.14 17.02 8.05
C CYS A 238 -22.22 16.12 8.67
N PHE A 239 -22.39 16.20 10.00
CA PHE A 239 -23.43 15.50 10.75
C PHE A 239 -24.66 16.37 11.06
N ASP A 240 -24.67 17.62 10.60
CA ASP A 240 -25.83 18.50 10.66
C ASP A 240 -26.75 18.31 9.43
N TYR A 241 -28.00 18.72 9.59
CA TYR A 241 -28.98 18.75 8.50
C TYR A 241 -28.58 19.82 7.46
N PRO A 242 -28.65 19.58 6.14
CA PRO A 242 -29.26 18.42 5.44
C PRO A 242 -28.29 17.28 5.07
N LEU A 243 -26.99 17.39 5.38
CA LEU A 243 -25.96 16.44 4.93
C LEU A 243 -25.92 15.14 5.76
N LYS A 244 -26.42 15.18 7.01
CA LYS A 244 -26.39 14.07 7.98
C LYS A 244 -26.77 12.70 7.39
N GLU A 245 -27.88 12.62 6.66
CA GLU A 245 -28.35 11.34 6.12
C GLU A 245 -27.39 10.77 5.07
N SER A 246 -26.91 11.62 4.15
CA SER A 246 -25.96 11.20 3.12
C SER A 246 -24.64 10.78 3.74
N THR A 247 -24.16 11.51 4.75
CA THR A 247 -22.92 11.18 5.48
C THR A 247 -23.03 9.82 6.17
N ILE A 248 -24.14 9.56 6.89
CA ILE A 248 -24.34 8.27 7.58
C ILE A 248 -24.45 7.11 6.58
N LYS A 249 -25.23 7.27 5.50
CA LYS A 249 -25.37 6.23 4.46
C LYS A 249 -24.01 5.93 3.82
N LEU A 250 -23.22 6.95 3.48
CA LEU A 250 -21.88 6.78 2.92
C LEU A 250 -20.91 6.13 3.92
N ALA A 251 -20.97 6.51 5.20
CA ALA A 251 -20.12 5.92 6.23
C ALA A 251 -20.37 4.42 6.40
N ILE A 252 -21.65 3.99 6.41
CA ILE A 252 -22.01 2.56 6.49
C ILE A 252 -21.49 1.80 5.27
N VAL A 253 -21.68 2.35 4.06
CA VAL A 253 -21.21 1.73 2.82
C VAL A 253 -19.68 1.60 2.82
N TRP A 254 -18.96 2.67 3.15
CA TRP A 254 -17.50 2.66 3.20
C TRP A 254 -16.95 1.74 4.29
N PHE A 255 -17.60 1.67 5.45
CA PHE A 255 -17.20 0.78 6.53
C PHE A 255 -17.32 -0.68 6.11
N THR A 256 -18.48 -1.08 5.56
CA THR A 256 -18.72 -2.46 5.10
C THR A 256 -17.78 -2.83 3.95
N LEU A 257 -17.56 -1.93 3.00
CA LEU A 257 -16.61 -2.15 1.89
C LEU A 257 -15.17 -2.30 2.40
N SER A 258 -14.73 -1.43 3.33
CA SER A 258 -13.37 -1.48 3.87
C SER A 258 -13.14 -2.72 4.72
N PHE A 259 -14.13 -3.11 5.53
CA PHE A 259 -14.08 -4.33 6.32
C PHE A 259 -13.98 -5.57 5.42
N GLY A 260 -14.80 -5.64 4.36
CA GLY A 260 -14.75 -6.74 3.39
C GLY A 260 -13.42 -6.79 2.64
N TYR A 261 -13.01 -5.69 2.01
CA TYR A 261 -11.81 -5.66 1.17
C TYR A 261 -10.52 -5.84 1.97
N TYR A 262 -10.26 -4.98 2.95
CA TYR A 262 -9.02 -5.03 3.72
C TYR A 262 -9.01 -6.20 4.70
N GLY A 263 -10.16 -6.53 5.32
CA GLY A 263 -10.28 -7.66 6.24
C GLY A 263 -9.99 -8.99 5.56
N LEU A 264 -10.60 -9.26 4.40
CA LEU A 264 -10.31 -10.48 3.64
C LEU A 264 -8.88 -10.51 3.11
N SER A 265 -8.34 -9.37 2.66
CA SER A 265 -6.96 -9.31 2.13
C SER A 265 -5.90 -9.69 3.18
N VAL A 266 -6.13 -9.36 4.45
CA VAL A 266 -5.21 -9.68 5.55
C VAL A 266 -5.48 -11.08 6.10
N TRP A 267 -6.75 -11.48 6.18
CA TRP A 267 -7.15 -12.76 6.75
C TRP A 267 -6.84 -13.95 5.84
N PHE A 268 -7.05 -13.80 4.52
CA PHE A 268 -6.97 -14.91 3.58
C PHE A 268 -5.56 -15.55 3.49
N PRO A 269 -4.45 -14.78 3.39
CA PRO A 269 -3.12 -15.37 3.40
C PRO A 269 -2.79 -16.08 4.72
N ASP A 270 -3.27 -15.57 5.85
CA ASP A 270 -3.02 -16.16 7.17
C ASP A 270 -3.77 -17.49 7.33
N VAL A 271 -5.02 -17.56 6.85
CA VAL A 271 -5.79 -18.81 6.81
C VAL A 271 -5.13 -19.82 5.89
N ILE A 272 -4.72 -19.44 4.67
CA ILE A 272 -4.01 -20.35 3.77
C ILE A 272 -2.75 -20.88 4.43
N LYS A 273 -1.97 -19.99 5.06
CA LYS A 273 -0.75 -20.39 5.78
C LYS A 273 -1.06 -21.37 6.91
N HIS A 274 -2.12 -21.14 7.67
CA HIS A 274 -2.56 -22.05 8.73
C HIS A 274 -2.97 -23.41 8.15
N LEU A 275 -3.78 -23.42 7.09
CA LEU A 275 -4.21 -24.65 6.42
C LEU A 275 -3.03 -25.42 5.81
N GLN A 276 -2.06 -24.71 5.23
CA GLN A 276 -0.81 -25.30 4.73
C GLN A 276 0.03 -25.88 5.87
N ALA A 277 0.09 -25.20 7.01
CA ALA A 277 0.79 -25.71 8.19
C ALA A 277 0.11 -26.96 8.76
N ASP A 278 -1.22 -27.00 8.79
CA ASP A 278 -1.99 -28.17 9.21
C ASP A 278 -1.82 -29.35 8.24
N ASP A 279 -1.90 -29.09 6.93
CA ASP A 279 -1.66 -30.12 5.89
C ASP A 279 -0.22 -30.63 5.96
N TYR A 280 0.76 -29.74 6.17
CA TYR A 280 2.15 -30.10 6.39
C TYR A 280 2.30 -30.98 7.64
N ALA A 281 1.71 -30.59 8.77
CA ALA A 281 1.72 -31.38 10.00
C ALA A 281 1.02 -32.75 9.84
N SER A 282 -0.03 -32.84 9.02
CA SER A 282 -0.74 -34.10 8.76
C SER A 282 0.09 -35.10 7.93
N LYS A 283 1.03 -34.61 7.13
CA LYS A 283 1.93 -35.42 6.27
C LYS A 283 3.22 -35.84 6.97
N VAL A 284 3.34 -35.58 8.27
CA VAL A 284 4.52 -35.97 9.05
C VAL A 284 4.68 -37.48 9.02
N LYS A 285 5.86 -37.95 8.62
CA LYS A 285 6.21 -39.37 8.69
C LYS A 285 6.85 -39.66 10.04
N ILE A 286 6.23 -40.54 10.82
CA ILE A 286 6.76 -40.97 12.12
C ILE A 286 7.47 -42.30 11.94
N HIS A 287 8.72 -42.31 12.35
CA HIS A 287 9.63 -43.43 12.29
C HIS A 287 10.03 -43.80 13.72
N SER A 288 9.78 -45.05 14.12
CA SER A 288 9.99 -45.48 15.51
C SER A 288 10.83 -46.75 15.60
N ASN A 289 11.79 -46.75 16.54
CA ASN A 289 12.71 -47.85 16.81
C ASN A 289 13.48 -48.32 15.56
N GLU A 290 13.89 -47.37 14.73
CA GLU A 290 14.68 -47.67 13.54
C GLU A 290 16.13 -47.96 13.92
N ARG A 291 16.70 -49.02 13.37
CA ARG A 291 18.14 -49.28 13.45
C ARG A 291 18.69 -49.30 12.04
N ILE A 292 19.49 -48.29 11.72
CA ILE A 292 20.11 -48.11 10.40
C ILE A 292 21.60 -48.25 10.60
N GLU A 293 22.21 -49.10 9.77
CA GLU A 293 23.63 -49.40 9.83
C GLU A 293 24.23 -49.33 8.43
N ASP A 294 25.43 -48.75 8.32
CA ASP A 294 26.23 -48.67 7.10
C ASP A 294 25.49 -48.05 5.89
N PHE A 295 24.58 -47.10 6.13
CA PHE A 295 23.82 -46.43 5.08
C PHE A 295 24.41 -45.06 4.72
N THR A 296 24.30 -44.67 3.44
CA THR A 296 24.70 -43.34 2.98
C THR A 296 23.47 -42.56 2.52
N PHE A 297 23.11 -41.53 3.28
CA PHE A 297 22.05 -40.60 2.95
C PHE A 297 22.58 -39.49 2.01
N ASN A 298 22.02 -39.44 0.80
CA ASN A 298 22.37 -38.48 -0.25
C ASN A 298 21.17 -37.69 -0.80
N PHE A 299 20.03 -37.72 -0.10
CA PHE A 299 18.77 -37.10 -0.51
C PHE A 299 18.21 -36.21 0.59
N THR A 300 17.37 -35.23 0.23
CA THR A 300 16.76 -34.32 1.22
C THR A 300 15.70 -35.07 2.03
N LEU A 301 15.83 -35.01 3.36
CA LEU A 301 14.82 -35.50 4.28
C LEU A 301 13.93 -34.31 4.69
N GLU A 302 12.62 -34.51 4.65
CA GLU A 302 11.64 -33.46 4.95
C GLU A 302 10.46 -34.01 5.73
N ASN A 303 10.07 -33.27 6.79
CA ASN A 303 8.86 -33.49 7.57
C ASN A 303 8.77 -34.88 8.22
N GLN A 304 9.81 -35.27 8.95
CA GLN A 304 9.92 -36.58 9.57
C GLN A 304 10.19 -36.45 11.07
N ILE A 305 9.64 -37.37 11.86
CA ILE A 305 9.94 -37.50 13.29
C ILE A 305 10.50 -38.89 13.51
N HIS A 306 11.77 -38.97 13.93
CA HIS A 306 12.42 -40.22 14.31
C HIS A 306 12.47 -40.33 15.83
N THR A 307 11.98 -41.44 16.35
CA THR A 307 11.87 -41.74 17.79
C THR A 307 12.63 -43.02 18.10
N ASN A 308 13.49 -43.01 19.11
CA ASN A 308 14.34 -44.17 19.49
C ASN A 308 15.17 -44.72 18.31
N GLY A 309 15.65 -43.85 17.41
CA GLY A 309 16.46 -44.26 16.26
C GLY A 309 17.91 -44.57 16.67
N VAL A 310 18.50 -45.62 16.12
CA VAL A 310 19.91 -45.97 16.30
C VAL A 310 20.61 -45.99 14.95
N PHE A 311 21.52 -45.05 14.75
CA PHE A 311 22.29 -44.84 13.52
C PHE A 311 23.74 -45.23 13.78
N ILE A 312 24.28 -46.20 13.04
CA ILE A 312 25.61 -46.76 13.27
C ILE A 312 26.39 -46.79 11.96
N ASN A 313 27.58 -46.18 11.94
CA ASN A 313 28.44 -46.10 10.74
C ASN A 313 27.79 -45.40 9.52
N ASP A 314 26.74 -44.60 9.74
CA ASP A 314 26.01 -43.94 8.66
C ASP A 314 26.73 -42.67 8.15
N ARG A 315 26.57 -42.38 6.86
CA ARG A 315 27.12 -41.18 6.21
C ARG A 315 26.00 -40.29 5.67
N PHE A 316 25.98 -39.04 6.10
CA PHE A 316 25.06 -37.99 5.64
C PHE A 316 25.86 -37.03 4.76
N VAL A 317 25.69 -37.11 3.43
CA VAL A 317 26.55 -36.40 2.47
C VAL A 317 25.71 -35.57 1.52
N ASN A 318 26.04 -34.27 1.39
CA ASN A 318 25.40 -33.33 0.46
C ASN A 318 23.87 -33.38 0.52
N MET A 319 23.33 -33.22 1.72
CA MET A 319 21.90 -33.37 1.97
C MET A 319 21.33 -32.26 2.85
N LYS A 320 20.01 -32.10 2.79
CA LYS A 320 19.28 -31.10 3.57
C LYS A 320 18.28 -31.79 4.51
N LEU A 321 18.22 -31.31 5.74
CA LEU A 321 17.27 -31.72 6.77
C LEU A 321 16.26 -30.59 6.95
N LYS A 322 15.01 -30.79 6.49
CA LYS A 322 13.94 -29.79 6.57
C LYS A 322 12.85 -30.23 7.56
N SER A 323 12.68 -29.48 8.65
CA SER A 323 11.65 -29.73 9.68
C SER A 323 11.65 -31.16 10.23
N ILE A 324 12.85 -31.71 10.52
CA ILE A 324 12.98 -33.06 11.06
C ILE A 324 13.15 -32.99 12.58
N THR A 325 12.50 -33.87 13.32
CA THR A 325 12.73 -33.97 14.76
C THR A 325 13.27 -35.35 15.12
N PHE A 326 14.46 -35.41 15.70
CA PHE A 326 15.01 -36.63 16.30
C PHE A 326 14.76 -36.58 17.81
N ILE A 327 14.19 -37.65 18.36
CA ILE A 327 13.86 -37.81 19.78
C ILE A 327 14.46 -39.12 20.27
N ASP A 328 15.17 -39.10 21.39
CA ASP A 328 15.75 -40.29 22.04
C ASP A 328 16.64 -41.12 21.10
N SER A 329 17.29 -40.47 20.13
CA SER A 329 18.03 -41.12 19.04
C SER A 329 19.54 -41.10 19.29
N THR A 330 20.21 -42.20 18.93
CA THR A 330 21.66 -42.37 19.11
C THR A 330 22.37 -42.45 17.76
N PHE A 331 23.41 -41.63 17.60
CA PHE A 331 24.29 -41.63 16.43
C PHE A 331 25.68 -42.11 16.86
N ARG A 332 26.17 -43.21 16.27
CA ARG A 332 27.46 -43.82 16.60
C ARG A 332 28.34 -43.94 15.37
N ASN A 333 29.54 -43.37 15.42
CA ASN A 333 30.51 -43.43 14.32
C ASN A 333 29.94 -42.91 12.98
N CYS A 334 29.11 -41.87 13.04
CA CYS A 334 28.45 -41.27 11.87
C CYS A 334 29.29 -40.12 11.28
N TYR A 335 29.14 -39.88 9.97
CA TYR A 335 29.82 -38.80 9.26
C TYR A 335 28.81 -37.82 8.64
N PHE A 336 28.91 -36.53 8.94
CA PHE A 336 28.10 -35.46 8.36
C PHE A 336 28.97 -34.56 7.48
N ASP A 337 28.73 -34.57 6.17
CA ASP A 337 29.45 -33.82 5.16
C ASP A 337 28.50 -32.92 4.35
N ASP A 338 28.72 -31.60 4.41
CA ASP A 338 27.91 -30.59 3.69
C ASP A 338 26.40 -30.73 3.95
N VAL A 339 26.05 -30.95 5.22
CA VAL A 339 24.66 -31.11 5.68
C VAL A 339 24.11 -29.77 6.16
N THR A 340 22.94 -29.39 5.62
CA THR A 340 22.24 -28.15 6.00
C THR A 340 20.93 -28.47 6.71
N SER A 341 20.68 -27.83 7.86
CA SER A 341 19.47 -28.04 8.65
C SER A 341 18.61 -26.78 8.74
N VAL A 342 17.33 -26.89 8.36
CA VAL A 342 16.34 -25.82 8.40
C VAL A 342 15.14 -26.29 9.21
N GLY A 343 14.91 -25.67 10.38
CA GLY A 343 13.75 -26.00 11.22
C GLY A 343 13.78 -27.40 11.84
N SER A 344 14.90 -28.11 11.82
CA SER A 344 15.05 -29.41 12.48
C SER A 344 15.52 -29.28 13.93
N TYR A 345 15.16 -30.25 14.76
CA TYR A 345 15.45 -30.28 16.20
C TYR A 345 15.97 -31.67 16.62
N PHE A 346 16.90 -31.68 17.58
CA PHE A 346 17.38 -32.89 18.25
C PHE A 346 17.03 -32.77 19.73
N ARG A 347 16.29 -33.76 20.26
CA ARG A 347 15.83 -33.80 21.66
C ARG A 347 16.30 -35.09 22.30
N ASN A 348 16.96 -35.01 23.46
CA ASN A 348 17.51 -36.15 24.18
C ASN A 348 18.32 -37.13 23.29
N CYS A 349 19.12 -36.60 22.36
CA CYS A 349 19.90 -37.42 21.42
C CYS A 349 21.34 -37.64 21.91
N THR A 350 21.94 -38.78 21.60
CA THR A 350 23.34 -39.07 21.95
C THR A 350 24.20 -39.18 20.70
N PHE A 351 25.23 -38.34 20.56
CA PHE A 351 26.22 -38.40 19.49
C PHE A 351 27.54 -38.97 20.02
N PHE A 352 27.94 -40.14 19.53
CA PHE A 352 29.16 -40.83 19.94
C PHE A 352 30.09 -41.01 18.73
N GLU A 353 31.30 -40.45 18.80
CA GLU A 353 32.31 -40.55 17.73
C GLU A 353 31.81 -40.04 16.37
N VAL A 354 31.11 -38.90 16.36
CA VAL A 354 30.54 -38.33 15.14
C VAL A 354 31.46 -37.26 14.55
N PHE A 355 31.60 -37.24 13.23
CA PHE A 355 32.44 -36.27 12.52
C PHE A 355 31.56 -35.28 11.73
N PHE A 356 31.74 -33.99 11.97
CA PHE A 356 31.01 -32.93 11.27
C PHE A 356 31.96 -32.09 10.40
N TYR A 357 31.68 -32.04 9.10
CA TYR A 357 32.48 -31.32 8.11
C TYR A 357 31.60 -30.39 7.25
N ASN A 358 31.94 -29.09 7.22
CA ASN A 358 31.23 -28.06 6.43
C ASN A 358 29.70 -28.05 6.62
N THR A 359 29.24 -28.32 7.85
CA THR A 359 27.80 -28.39 8.14
C THR A 359 27.20 -27.02 8.47
N VAL A 360 25.98 -26.77 8.02
CA VAL A 360 25.16 -25.62 8.44
C VAL A 360 24.05 -26.17 9.33
N MET A 361 24.46 -26.62 10.51
CA MET A 361 23.53 -26.97 11.57
C MET A 361 23.69 -25.93 12.68
N PRO A 362 22.63 -25.63 13.45
CA PRO A 362 22.73 -24.81 14.66
C PRO A 362 23.51 -25.53 15.79
N ILE A 363 24.47 -26.39 15.44
CA ILE A 363 25.39 -27.03 16.37
C ILE A 363 26.49 -26.05 16.78
N SER A 364 26.75 -24.97 16.02
CA SER A 364 27.67 -23.89 16.42
C SER A 364 27.25 -23.13 17.69
N LEU A 365 26.02 -23.34 18.17
CA LEU A 365 25.58 -22.91 19.50
C LEU A 365 26.07 -23.85 20.63
N PHE A 366 27.06 -24.72 20.38
CA PHE A 366 27.70 -25.53 21.42
C PHE A 366 28.80 -24.77 22.19
N VAL A 367 29.25 -23.58 21.74
CA VAL A 367 30.46 -22.94 22.31
C VAL A 367 30.28 -21.48 22.76
N MET A 368 29.19 -20.79 22.44
CA MET A 368 29.03 -19.39 22.88
C MET A 368 27.68 -19.17 23.55
N ALA A 369 27.76 -18.87 24.84
CA ALA A 369 26.73 -18.19 25.60
C ALA A 369 26.33 -16.88 24.92
N ASP A 370 25.10 -16.46 25.20
CA ASP A 370 24.41 -15.25 24.75
C ASP A 370 23.92 -15.25 23.30
N ILE A 371 22.64 -15.61 23.13
CA ILE A 371 21.57 -14.84 22.47
C ILE A 371 20.40 -15.81 22.25
N ASP A 372 19.20 -15.38 22.65
CA ASP A 372 17.90 -16.06 22.44
C ASP A 372 17.85 -16.89 21.14
N ASP A 373 17.79 -18.22 21.25
CA ASP A 373 16.82 -19.07 20.54
C ASP A 373 17.05 -20.57 20.86
N SER A 374 16.00 -21.16 21.44
CA SER A 374 15.86 -22.50 22.01
C SER A 374 15.78 -23.61 20.96
N LYS A 375 16.93 -24.05 20.42
CA LYS A 375 17.00 -25.21 19.50
C LYS A 375 17.66 -26.49 20.01
N LEU A 376 18.09 -26.50 21.27
CA LEU A 376 18.33 -27.74 22.02
C LEU A 376 17.47 -27.69 23.28
N ILE A 377 16.49 -28.58 23.35
CA ILE A 377 15.64 -28.78 24.53
C ILE A 377 16.14 -30.08 25.16
N ASP A 378 16.66 -29.97 26.38
CA ASP A 378 16.88 -31.01 27.40
C ASP A 378 17.49 -32.36 26.95
N GLY A 379 18.70 -32.68 27.46
CA GLY A 379 19.23 -34.07 27.51
C GLY A 379 20.10 -34.56 26.34
N THR A 380 20.54 -33.70 25.40
CA THR A 380 21.41 -34.15 24.29
C THR A 380 22.88 -34.20 24.70
N GLU A 381 23.55 -35.34 24.50
CA GLU A 381 24.96 -35.55 24.85
C GLU A 381 25.83 -35.75 23.61
N VAL A 382 27.00 -35.12 23.58
CA VAL A 382 28.00 -35.25 22.51
C VAL A 382 29.30 -35.76 23.11
N ILE A 383 29.71 -36.96 22.72
CA ILE A 383 30.85 -37.70 23.29
C ILE A 383 31.84 -38.02 22.17
N ASN A 384 33.09 -37.56 22.32
CA ASN A 384 34.21 -37.86 21.42
C ASN A 384 33.98 -37.48 19.94
N SER A 385 33.23 -36.39 19.67
CA SER A 385 32.89 -35.91 18.32
C SER A 385 33.77 -34.73 17.89
N THR A 386 33.99 -34.58 16.58
CA THR A 386 34.91 -33.58 16.01
C THR A 386 34.20 -32.66 15.00
N PHE A 387 34.60 -31.39 14.97
CA PHE A 387 34.00 -30.35 14.13
C PHE A 387 35.05 -29.64 13.28
N HIS A 388 34.89 -29.63 11.96
CA HIS A 388 35.80 -28.97 11.02
C HIS A 388 35.06 -28.06 10.03
N HIS A 389 35.58 -26.84 9.82
CA HIS A 389 35.09 -25.85 8.84
C HIS A 389 33.59 -25.52 8.94
N ASN A 390 33.04 -25.37 10.16
CA ASN A 390 31.63 -25.03 10.32
C ASN A 390 31.34 -23.59 9.85
N LYS A 391 30.32 -23.43 8.99
CA LYS A 391 29.85 -22.09 8.60
C LYS A 391 29.07 -21.49 9.76
N THR A 392 29.62 -20.47 10.41
CA THR A 392 28.92 -19.73 11.48
C THR A 392 27.96 -18.73 10.88
N GLY A 393 26.69 -18.87 11.21
CA GLY A 393 25.61 -18.01 10.77
C GLY A 393 24.47 -18.83 10.21
N CYS A 394 23.25 -18.44 10.59
CA CYS A 394 22.05 -18.86 9.89
C CYS A 394 22.11 -18.20 8.50
N GLN A 395 22.93 -18.74 7.59
CA GLN A 395 22.67 -18.55 6.18
C GLN A 395 21.35 -19.23 5.95
N MET A 396 20.30 -18.42 5.92
CA MET A 396 18.96 -18.83 5.55
C MET A 396 19.07 -19.26 4.08
N THR A 397 19.54 -20.49 3.86
CA THR A 397 19.62 -21.10 2.54
C THR A 397 18.20 -21.45 2.15
N PHE A 398 17.55 -20.46 1.56
CA PHE A 398 16.20 -20.55 1.07
C PHE A 398 16.17 -21.34 -0.23
N ASP A 399 16.18 -22.67 -0.12
CA ASP A 399 15.52 -23.49 -1.15
C ASP A 399 14.01 -23.18 -1.25
N ASP A 400 13.49 -22.31 -0.37
CA ASP A 400 12.23 -21.58 -0.55
C ASP A 400 12.25 -20.61 -1.75
N ASP A 401 13.33 -20.50 -2.53
CA ASP A 401 13.37 -19.68 -3.75
C ASP A 401 12.25 -20.05 -4.75
N TYR A 402 11.89 -21.34 -4.85
CA TYR A 402 10.74 -21.75 -5.67
C TYR A 402 9.41 -21.29 -5.04
N SER A 403 9.22 -21.52 -3.73
CA SER A 403 7.96 -21.18 -3.05
C SER A 403 7.73 -19.66 -2.97
N ALA A 404 8.76 -18.87 -2.65
CA ALA A 404 8.69 -17.42 -2.57
C ALA A 404 8.41 -16.78 -3.94
N TYR A 405 9.10 -17.24 -5.00
CA TYR A 405 8.84 -16.78 -6.37
C TYR A 405 7.36 -16.99 -6.75
N TRP A 406 6.82 -18.18 -6.50
CA TRP A 406 5.42 -18.49 -6.81
C TRP A 406 4.44 -17.66 -5.98
N VAL A 407 4.73 -17.38 -4.70
CA VAL A 407 3.89 -16.54 -3.86
C VAL A 407 3.76 -15.12 -4.43
N TYR A 408 4.87 -14.49 -4.81
CA TYR A 408 4.83 -13.14 -5.40
C TYR A 408 4.23 -13.14 -6.81
N PHE A 409 4.46 -14.19 -7.60
CA PHE A 409 3.86 -14.34 -8.92
C PHE A 409 2.34 -14.50 -8.85
N ILE A 410 1.83 -15.33 -7.94
CA ILE A 410 0.39 -15.50 -7.70
C ILE A 410 -0.23 -14.18 -7.23
N ASN A 411 0.45 -13.43 -6.35
CA ASN A 411 -0.01 -12.11 -5.93
C ASN A 411 -0.09 -11.12 -7.10
N PHE A 412 0.92 -11.12 -7.98
CA PHE A 412 0.89 -10.32 -9.21
C PHE A 412 -0.30 -10.71 -10.12
N LEU A 413 -0.54 -12.00 -10.37
CA LEU A 413 -1.70 -12.45 -11.13
C LEU A 413 -3.04 -12.08 -10.46
N GLY A 414 -3.11 -12.18 -9.13
CA GLY A 414 -4.27 -11.79 -8.35
C GLY A 414 -4.61 -10.31 -8.50
N THR A 415 -3.61 -9.42 -8.38
CA THR A 415 -3.80 -7.98 -8.60
C THR A 415 -4.16 -7.65 -10.06
N LEU A 416 -3.58 -8.37 -11.02
CA LEU A 416 -3.92 -8.24 -12.44
C LEU A 416 -5.40 -8.57 -12.73
N ALA A 417 -5.96 -9.56 -12.02
CA ALA A 417 -7.34 -9.99 -12.19
C ALA A 417 -8.38 -8.95 -11.74
N VAL A 418 -7.99 -7.94 -10.96
CA VAL A 418 -8.90 -6.88 -10.48
C VAL A 418 -9.12 -5.79 -11.55
N LEU A 419 -8.19 -5.61 -12.50
CA LEU A 419 -8.28 -4.57 -13.54
C LEU A 419 -9.54 -4.64 -14.41
N PRO A 420 -9.93 -5.81 -14.98
CA PRO A 420 -11.11 -5.89 -15.84
C PRO A 420 -12.39 -5.44 -15.12
N GLY A 421 -12.55 -5.80 -13.84
CA GLY A 421 -13.72 -5.41 -13.05
C GLY A 421 -13.85 -3.90 -12.91
N ASN A 422 -12.73 -3.20 -12.68
CA ASN A 422 -12.72 -1.74 -12.56
C ASN A 422 -12.92 -1.03 -13.91
N ILE A 423 -12.34 -1.56 -14.99
CA ILE A 423 -12.57 -1.03 -16.34
C ILE A 423 -14.06 -1.14 -16.71
N VAL A 424 -14.67 -2.30 -16.44
CA VAL A 424 -16.11 -2.52 -16.66
C VAL A 424 -16.93 -1.57 -15.80
N SER A 425 -16.57 -1.38 -14.53
CA SER A 425 -17.25 -0.42 -13.64
C SER A 425 -17.17 1.02 -14.16
N ALA A 426 -15.99 1.46 -14.62
CA ALA A 426 -15.79 2.80 -15.18
C ALA A 426 -16.62 3.00 -16.47
N LEU A 427 -16.64 2.01 -17.36
CA LEU A 427 -17.44 2.04 -18.60
C LEU A 427 -18.95 2.01 -18.33
N LEU A 428 -19.39 1.27 -17.31
CA LEU A 428 -20.79 1.26 -16.90
C LEU A 428 -21.21 2.60 -16.30
N MET A 429 -20.32 3.29 -15.57
CA MET A 429 -20.57 4.65 -15.08
C MET A 429 -20.74 5.65 -16.21
N ASP A 430 -20.01 5.50 -17.30
CA ASP A 430 -20.15 6.32 -18.51
C ASP A 430 -21.48 6.03 -19.23
N LYS A 431 -21.82 4.75 -19.46
CA LYS A 431 -23.02 4.39 -20.23
C LYS A 431 -24.35 4.54 -19.51
N ILE A 432 -24.42 4.17 -18.22
CA ILE A 432 -25.69 4.07 -17.47
C ILE A 432 -26.00 5.36 -16.71
N GLY A 433 -24.98 6.18 -16.42
CA GLY A 433 -25.11 7.39 -15.63
C GLY A 433 -25.31 7.10 -14.14
N ARG A 434 -24.74 7.98 -13.30
CA ARG A 434 -24.65 7.80 -11.84
C ARG A 434 -26.00 7.66 -11.13
N LEU A 435 -27.01 8.42 -11.57
CA LEU A 435 -28.34 8.46 -10.94
C LEU A 435 -29.15 7.20 -11.22
N SER A 436 -29.02 6.66 -12.43
CA SER A 436 -29.67 5.41 -12.84
C SER A 436 -29.11 4.19 -12.08
N MET A 437 -27.80 4.19 -11.78
CA MET A 437 -27.17 3.10 -11.01
C MET A 437 -27.45 3.13 -9.51
N LEU A 438 -27.68 4.32 -8.92
CA LEU A 438 -27.98 4.45 -7.49
C LEU A 438 -29.46 4.21 -7.15
N GLY A 439 -30.30 3.89 -8.14
CA GLY A 439 -31.73 3.62 -7.93
C GLY A 439 -32.51 4.83 -7.40
N MET A 440 -31.96 6.05 -7.49
CA MET A 440 -32.63 7.27 -7.06
C MET A 440 -33.64 7.75 -8.11
N TYR A 441 -34.70 6.97 -8.32
CA TYR A 441 -35.94 7.47 -8.91
C TYR A 441 -36.71 8.21 -7.81
N GLY A 442 -36.52 9.53 -7.73
CA GLY A 442 -37.25 10.41 -6.82
C GLY A 442 -37.11 11.87 -7.25
N ASP A 443 -38.09 12.32 -8.04
CA ASP A 443 -38.51 13.72 -8.24
C ASP A 443 -37.46 14.83 -8.17
N VAL A 444 -36.50 14.83 -9.10
CA VAL A 444 -35.84 16.07 -9.52
C VAL A 444 -35.82 16.13 -11.04
N THR A 445 -36.91 16.65 -11.60
CA THR A 445 -37.04 17.03 -13.00
C THR A 445 -36.12 18.22 -13.30
N LEU A 446 -34.81 17.99 -13.44
CA LEU A 446 -33.89 18.96 -14.02
C LEU A 446 -33.73 18.65 -15.50
N TYR A 447 -34.60 19.27 -16.30
CA TYR A 447 -34.36 19.49 -17.73
C TYR A 447 -33.01 20.22 -17.87
N THR A 448 -31.98 19.47 -18.23
CA THR A 448 -30.70 20.01 -18.67
C THR A 448 -30.68 19.94 -20.19
N ASP A 449 -30.76 21.11 -20.81
CA ASP A 449 -30.61 21.33 -22.24
C ASP A 449 -29.32 20.64 -22.73
N ARG A 450 -29.45 19.70 -23.68
CA ARG A 450 -28.34 18.97 -24.34
C ARG A 450 -27.53 19.88 -25.28
N ARG A 451 -27.17 21.09 -24.83
CA ARG A 451 -26.41 22.08 -25.60
C ARG A 451 -25.32 22.73 -24.77
N GLN A 452 -24.41 21.94 -24.18
CA GLN A 452 -22.99 22.33 -23.99
C GLN A 452 -22.17 21.15 -23.45
N ALA A 453 -21.93 20.16 -24.31
CA ALA A 453 -21.02 19.06 -24.01
C ALA A 453 -19.57 19.59 -23.86
N GLN A 454 -19.11 19.70 -22.61
CA GLN A 454 -17.71 19.96 -22.25
C GLN A 454 -16.98 18.65 -21.95
N GLU A 455 -16.66 17.88 -23.01
CA GLU A 455 -15.61 16.88 -23.00
C GLU A 455 -14.24 17.54 -22.82
N TYR A 456 -13.47 17.08 -21.82
CA TYR A 456 -12.14 17.57 -21.48
C TYR A 456 -11.13 16.42 -21.50
N VAL A 457 -10.15 16.51 -22.39
CA VAL A 457 -9.01 15.58 -22.48
C VAL A 457 -7.81 16.30 -21.86
N MET A 458 -7.66 16.19 -20.53
CA MET A 458 -6.48 16.73 -19.83
C MET A 458 -5.50 15.62 -19.41
N PHE A 459 -5.91 14.35 -19.49
CA PHE A 459 -5.13 13.25 -18.94
C PHE A 459 -4.09 12.64 -19.92
N PHE A 460 -4.30 12.74 -21.23
CA PHE A 460 -3.41 12.11 -22.22
C PHE A 460 -2.23 12.98 -22.67
N LEU A 461 -2.28 14.30 -22.46
CA LEU A 461 -1.23 15.21 -22.96
C LEU A 461 -0.02 15.35 -22.01
N LEU A 462 -0.09 14.78 -20.80
CA LEU A 462 1.05 14.76 -19.87
C LEU A 462 2.03 13.61 -20.11
N PHE A 463 1.73 12.65 -21.00
CA PHE A 463 2.59 11.48 -21.24
C PHE A 463 3.06 11.26 -22.69
N ASN A 464 2.68 12.11 -23.65
CA ASN A 464 3.20 11.97 -25.02
C ASN A 464 3.14 13.30 -25.80
N PRO A 465 4.27 13.99 -26.06
CA PRO A 465 4.26 15.23 -26.83
C PRO A 465 4.16 15.02 -28.35
N THR A 466 4.09 13.78 -28.86
CA THR A 466 4.50 13.53 -30.26
C THR A 466 3.54 12.76 -31.18
N TYR A 467 2.32 12.40 -30.79
CA TYR A 467 1.40 11.75 -31.75
C TYR A 467 -0.01 12.35 -31.73
N GLY A 468 -0.30 13.14 -32.77
CA GLY A 468 -1.65 13.53 -33.13
C GLY A 468 -2.37 12.38 -33.81
N THR A 469 -3.28 11.71 -33.09
CA THR A 469 -4.26 10.80 -33.70
C THR A 469 -5.67 11.35 -33.44
N SER A 470 -6.26 11.86 -34.52
CA SER A 470 -7.63 12.40 -34.57
C SER A 470 -8.63 11.24 -34.60
N TRP A 471 -9.41 11.06 -33.53
CA TRP A 471 -10.62 10.24 -33.57
C TRP A 471 -11.80 11.11 -34.01
N LYS A 472 -12.25 10.96 -35.26
CA LYS A 472 -13.48 11.60 -35.78
C LYS A 472 -14.67 10.69 -35.51
N THR A 473 -15.56 11.09 -34.60
CA THR A 473 -16.90 10.49 -34.44
C THR A 473 -17.94 11.44 -35.04
N THR A 474 -18.47 11.09 -36.20
CA THR A 474 -19.47 11.90 -36.92
C THR A 474 -20.88 11.62 -36.35
N TRP A 475 -21.56 12.64 -35.82
CA TRP A 475 -22.99 12.56 -35.48
C TRP A 475 -23.77 13.66 -36.21
N THR A 476 -24.74 13.26 -37.03
CA THR A 476 -25.68 14.11 -37.76
C THR A 476 -26.80 14.61 -36.83
N LYS A 477 -27.07 15.93 -36.84
CA LYS A 477 -28.16 16.57 -36.07
C LYS A 477 -29.51 16.41 -36.79
N PRO A 478 -30.63 16.13 -36.09
CA PRO A 478 -31.95 16.54 -36.54
C PRO A 478 -32.31 17.94 -36.01
N LYS A 479 -32.97 18.74 -36.86
CA LYS A 479 -33.58 20.04 -36.54
C LYS A 479 -34.90 19.81 -35.79
N THR A 480 -35.19 20.58 -34.72
CA THR A 480 -36.52 21.21 -34.46
C THR A 480 -36.57 22.10 -33.21
N ASN A 481 -37.37 23.16 -33.38
CA ASN A 481 -37.89 24.30 -32.60
C ASN A 481 -37.81 24.36 -31.05
N THR A 482 -37.64 25.61 -30.59
CA THR A 482 -37.57 26.10 -29.20
C THR A 482 -38.92 26.67 -28.74
N TYR A 483 -39.37 26.33 -27.53
CA TYR A 483 -40.37 27.09 -26.77
C TYR A 483 -39.83 27.34 -25.36
N ILE A 484 -39.97 28.57 -24.85
CA ILE A 484 -39.59 29.01 -23.50
C ILE A 484 -40.89 29.24 -22.71
N TYR A 485 -41.04 28.59 -21.57
CA TYR A 485 -42.07 28.92 -20.57
C TYR A 485 -41.43 29.55 -19.35
N ILE A 486 -41.95 30.73 -18.97
CA ILE A 486 -41.62 31.45 -17.74
C ILE A 486 -42.74 31.12 -16.75
N TYR A 487 -42.41 30.57 -15.58
CA TYR A 487 -43.34 30.54 -14.45
C TYR A 487 -42.98 31.64 -13.46
N ASN A 488 -43.98 32.49 -13.23
CA ASN A 488 -44.04 33.46 -12.16
C ASN A 488 -44.86 32.84 -11.03
N THR A 489 -44.32 32.76 -9.82
CA THR A 489 -45.12 32.47 -8.62
C THR A 489 -44.69 33.42 -7.52
N GLY A 490 -45.42 34.54 -7.45
CA GLY A 490 -45.56 35.31 -6.23
C GLY A 490 -46.66 34.73 -5.35
N LEU A 491 -46.52 35.07 -4.06
CA LEU A 491 -47.30 34.70 -2.86
C LEU A 491 -47.00 33.33 -2.27
#